data_AF-A0A0E9NPW1-F1
#
_entry.id   AF-A0A0E9NPW1-F1
#
_cell.length_a   1.000
_cell.length_b   1.000
_cell.length_c   1.000
_cell.angle_alpha   90.00
_cell.angle_beta   90.00
_cell.angle_gamma   90.00
#
_symmetry.space_group_name_H-M   'P 1'
#
loop_
_entity.id
_entity.type
_entity.pdbx_description
1 polymer ?
#
loop_
_entity_poly.entity_id
_entity_poly.type
_entity_poly.pdbx_seq_one_letter_code
_entity_poly.pdbx_strand_id
1 'polypeptide(L)'
;MQLSLLNCLFLPVLVTAAASSAQGDECYPAVFEPTHEFWAVKADQAIPAGLHVRLNMETGAREAKLLADEPDENLAMVVVNPEDGAQVISVEEPPDPAQHHKPNARIPIGDFEVFEDAVSKVMSPKSSTSDLTSAFAALEDLAHEMDFGIKLVKKPILTRLVEMLSHASPQIRSNTALILGSTLRNNPPAQSLAASTLNLVHELVQRLSEEDVGEVKARLVYALSAAVSGEVGRREWRGSGGDRVLRSVFRESAGGSEESGFLGKVAVLVEDNLVHEAITESPRNVATGKQEGIPAEYEPRMRQEERLGIWCAEFQRALLTKSLTPDTRHKLFHALTAIKRTYPNVCETETGFLEWLSEHSVQAVGEAAEGDEFLGLKLSYKVDKRVVCLCDEQPAEATLELARADGRAWEFTNMAPYELNYLIK
;
A
#
# COMPACT_ATOMS: atom_id res chain seq x y z
N MET A 1 54.56 34.37 -12.53
CA MET A 1 53.50 35.35 -12.18
C MET A 1 52.39 35.16 -13.21
N GLN A 2 51.27 34.53 -12.84
CA GLN A 2 50.14 35.07 -12.08
C GLN A 2 49.12 35.79 -12.98
N LEU A 3 47.86 35.26 -12.98
CA LEU A 3 46.58 35.97 -13.17
C LEU A 3 46.35 36.67 -14.54
N SER A 4 45.13 36.88 -15.06
CA SER A 4 43.76 36.61 -14.56
C SER A 4 42.74 36.70 -15.72
N LEU A 5 41.67 35.89 -15.68
CA LEU A 5 40.22 36.18 -15.87
C LEU A 5 39.77 37.32 -16.86
N LEU A 6 38.60 37.31 -17.52
CA LEU A 6 37.34 36.54 -17.38
C LEU A 6 36.49 36.65 -18.68
N ASN A 7 35.30 36.02 -18.67
CA ASN A 7 34.12 36.25 -19.54
C ASN A 7 34.09 35.66 -20.96
N CYS A 8 33.61 34.41 -21.03
CA CYS A 8 32.56 34.03 -21.98
C CYS A 8 31.36 33.47 -21.18
N LEU A 9 30.19 34.12 -21.30
CA LEU A 9 28.93 33.56 -20.85
C LEU A 9 28.42 32.60 -21.93
N PHE A 10 28.25 31.32 -21.58
CA PHE A 10 27.47 30.37 -22.37
C PHE A 10 26.41 29.73 -21.49
N LEU A 11 25.15 30.02 -21.79
CA LEU A 11 23.99 29.28 -21.29
C LEU A 11 23.88 27.97 -22.09
N PRO A 12 23.91 26.79 -21.46
CA PRO A 12 23.47 25.57 -22.12
C PRO A 12 21.94 25.54 -22.13
N VAL A 13 21.34 25.59 -23.31
CA VAL A 13 19.93 25.26 -23.51
C VAL A 13 19.78 23.77 -23.23
N LEU A 14 18.99 23.40 -22.22
CA LEU A 14 18.60 22.01 -21.99
C LEU A 14 17.64 21.57 -23.10
N VAL A 15 18.14 20.80 -24.07
CA VAL A 15 17.28 20.03 -24.96
C VAL A 15 16.94 18.72 -24.24
N THR A 16 15.77 18.67 -23.62
CA THR A 16 15.21 17.44 -23.07
C THR A 16 14.78 16.53 -24.22
N ALA A 17 15.48 15.41 -24.42
CA ALA A 17 15.02 14.36 -25.31
C ALA A 17 13.74 13.74 -24.72
N ALA A 18 12.62 13.87 -25.41
CA ALA A 18 11.38 13.19 -25.04
C ALA A 18 11.50 11.69 -25.29
N ALA A 19 11.04 10.86 -24.35
CA ALA A 19 11.04 9.41 -24.52
C ALA A 19 9.97 8.99 -25.55
N SER A 20 10.38 8.23 -26.57
CA SER A 20 9.49 7.64 -27.57
C SER A 20 9.34 6.14 -27.31
N SER A 21 8.09 5.67 -27.32
CA SER A 21 7.71 4.27 -27.46
C SER A 21 7.57 3.90 -28.94
N ALA A 22 7.55 2.60 -29.25
CA ALA A 22 7.28 2.08 -30.58
C ALA A 22 6.56 0.72 -30.52
N GLN A 23 5.53 0.54 -31.34
CA GLN A 23 4.77 -0.71 -31.46
C GLN A 23 4.56 -1.03 -32.94
N GLY A 24 5.41 -1.90 -33.48
CA GLY A 24 5.54 -2.08 -34.93
C GLY A 24 6.39 -0.98 -35.56
N ASP A 25 6.05 -0.57 -36.78
CA ASP A 25 6.76 0.49 -37.53
C ASP A 25 6.37 1.93 -37.12
N GLU A 26 5.48 2.10 -36.13
CA GLU A 26 5.02 3.42 -35.64
C GLU A 26 5.67 3.81 -34.31
N CYS A 27 6.38 4.95 -34.30
CA CYS A 27 6.91 5.60 -33.09
C CYS A 27 5.93 6.66 -32.55
N TYR A 28 5.73 6.69 -31.24
CA TYR A 28 4.87 7.66 -30.54
C TYR A 28 5.42 8.04 -29.16
N PRO A 29 5.01 9.17 -28.56
CA PRO A 29 5.48 9.58 -27.23
C PRO A 29 5.13 8.54 -26.15
N ALA A 30 6.08 8.23 -25.26
CA ALA A 30 5.89 7.25 -24.18
C ALA A 30 4.85 7.69 -23.12
N VAL A 31 4.54 8.99 -23.07
CA VAL A 31 3.46 9.57 -22.27
C VAL A 31 2.37 10.05 -23.24
N PHE A 32 1.11 9.78 -22.93
CA PHE A 32 -0.03 10.20 -23.74
C PHE A 32 -0.18 11.72 -23.72
N GLU A 33 -0.16 12.34 -24.90
CA GLU A 33 -0.39 13.78 -25.09
C GLU A 33 -1.91 14.06 -25.19
N PRO A 34 -2.52 14.70 -24.18
CA PRO A 34 -3.97 14.79 -24.10
C PRO A 34 -4.55 15.94 -24.94
N THR A 35 -5.70 15.68 -25.56
CA THR A 35 -6.51 16.70 -26.26
C THR A 35 -7.93 16.73 -25.66
N HIS A 36 -8.76 17.70 -26.05
CA HIS A 36 -10.14 17.82 -25.53
C HIS A 36 -11.14 16.80 -26.11
N GLU A 37 -10.70 15.95 -27.05
CA GLU A 37 -11.47 14.84 -27.62
C GLU A 37 -10.92 13.49 -27.14
N PHE A 38 -11.73 12.43 -27.20
CA PHE A 38 -11.28 11.09 -26.79
C PHE A 38 -10.38 10.47 -27.86
N TRP A 39 -9.12 10.23 -27.51
CA TRP A 39 -8.15 9.51 -28.36
C TRP A 39 -7.72 8.21 -27.72
N ALA A 40 -7.48 7.19 -28.55
CA ALA A 40 -7.06 5.87 -28.11
C ALA A 40 -5.63 5.90 -27.53
N VAL A 41 -5.46 5.29 -26.36
CA VAL A 41 -4.19 5.14 -25.64
C VAL A 41 -3.55 3.81 -26.03
N LYS A 42 -2.27 3.81 -26.40
CA LYS A 42 -1.52 2.58 -26.73
C LYS A 42 -1.23 1.76 -25.46
N ALA A 43 -0.99 0.45 -25.61
CA ALA A 43 -0.94 -0.48 -24.48
C ALA A 43 0.19 -0.22 -23.47
N ASP A 44 1.31 0.33 -23.94
CA ASP A 44 2.52 0.67 -23.20
C ASP A 44 2.65 2.17 -22.85
N GLN A 45 1.66 2.98 -23.24
CA GLN A 45 1.72 4.44 -23.11
C GLN A 45 1.19 4.91 -21.76
N ALA A 46 1.99 5.70 -21.04
CA ALA A 46 1.64 6.21 -19.72
C ALA A 46 0.60 7.33 -19.81
N ILE A 47 -0.45 7.29 -18.98
CA ILE A 47 -1.51 8.32 -18.95
C ILE A 47 -1.21 9.33 -17.82
N PRO A 48 -1.07 10.63 -18.10
CA PRO A 48 -1.00 11.67 -17.08
C PRO A 48 -2.20 11.69 -16.12
N ALA A 49 -1.97 12.06 -14.86
CA ALA A 49 -3.04 12.25 -13.89
C ALA A 49 -3.94 13.46 -14.27
N GLY A 50 -5.22 13.40 -13.93
CA GLY A 50 -6.21 14.45 -14.24
C GLY A 50 -6.93 14.29 -15.59
N LEU A 51 -6.63 13.23 -16.35
CA LEU A 51 -7.32 12.91 -17.61
C LEU A 51 -8.56 12.04 -17.39
N HIS A 52 -9.60 12.29 -18.18
CA HIS A 52 -10.79 11.44 -18.19
C HIS A 52 -10.52 10.22 -19.08
N VAL A 53 -10.42 9.03 -18.47
CA VAL A 53 -10.12 7.77 -19.15
C VAL A 53 -11.38 6.89 -19.19
N ARG A 54 -11.70 6.33 -20.35
CA ARG A 54 -12.80 5.37 -20.55
C ARG A 54 -12.34 4.13 -21.31
N LEU A 55 -13.13 3.06 -21.21
CA LEU A 55 -13.03 1.90 -22.11
C LEU A 55 -14.14 2.01 -23.16
N ASN A 56 -13.77 1.99 -24.44
CA ASN A 56 -14.74 1.93 -25.52
C ASN A 56 -15.27 0.50 -25.63
N MET A 57 -16.56 0.32 -25.37
CA MET A 57 -17.19 -1.02 -25.29
C MET A 57 -17.39 -1.70 -26.65
N GLU A 58 -17.30 -0.95 -27.76
CA GLU A 58 -17.41 -1.51 -29.13
C GLU A 58 -16.05 -1.96 -29.67
N THR A 59 -14.98 -1.21 -29.38
CA THR A 59 -13.62 -1.48 -29.90
C THR A 59 -12.69 -2.16 -28.90
N GLY A 60 -13.06 -2.19 -27.60
CA GLY A 60 -12.21 -2.65 -26.52
C GLY A 60 -11.03 -1.72 -26.20
N ALA A 61 -10.91 -0.57 -26.87
CA ALA A 61 -9.78 0.34 -26.71
C ALA A 61 -9.93 1.22 -25.45
N ARG A 62 -8.82 1.49 -24.77
CA ARG A 62 -8.74 2.53 -23.73
C ARG A 62 -8.63 3.88 -24.43
N GLU A 63 -9.46 4.85 -24.05
CA GLU A 63 -9.45 6.20 -24.60
C GLU A 63 -9.29 7.22 -23.48
N ALA A 64 -8.54 8.30 -23.71
CA ALA A 64 -8.33 9.37 -22.74
C ALA A 64 -8.52 10.76 -23.37
N LYS A 65 -8.94 11.73 -22.56
CA LYS A 65 -9.01 13.14 -22.93
C LYS A 65 -8.71 14.10 -21.78
N LEU A 66 -8.32 15.32 -22.12
CA LEU A 66 -8.26 16.46 -21.22
C LEU A 66 -9.68 16.95 -20.93
N LEU A 67 -10.01 17.12 -19.66
CA LEU A 67 -11.21 17.87 -19.27
C LEU A 67 -11.00 19.33 -19.69
N ALA A 68 -11.95 19.90 -20.41
CA ALA A 68 -11.98 21.35 -20.58
C ALA A 68 -12.47 21.97 -19.26
N ASP A 69 -11.92 23.12 -18.87
CA ASP A 69 -12.43 23.94 -17.77
C ASP A 69 -13.74 24.66 -18.16
N GLU A 70 -14.70 23.89 -18.66
CA GLU A 70 -16.10 24.30 -18.81
C GLU A 70 -16.80 24.04 -17.46
N PRO A 71 -17.44 25.05 -16.85
CA PRO A 71 -18.08 24.87 -15.55
C PRO A 71 -19.32 23.97 -15.70
N ASP A 72 -19.26 22.80 -15.04
CA ASP A 72 -20.41 21.90 -14.90
C ASP A 72 -21.58 22.67 -14.26
N GLU A 73 -22.75 22.74 -14.93
CA GLU A 73 -23.89 23.61 -14.55
C GLU A 73 -24.56 23.24 -13.21
N ASN A 74 -23.96 22.34 -12.42
CA ASN A 74 -24.36 22.00 -11.05
C ASN A 74 -23.39 22.54 -9.97
N LEU A 75 -22.36 23.30 -10.34
CA LEU A 75 -21.48 24.00 -9.40
C LEU A 75 -21.98 25.42 -9.12
N ALA A 76 -22.66 25.60 -7.99
CA ALA A 76 -23.14 26.90 -7.51
C ALA A 76 -21.97 27.82 -7.10
N MET A 77 -21.41 28.55 -8.07
CA MET A 77 -20.36 29.54 -7.84
C MET A 77 -20.94 30.80 -7.20
N VAL A 78 -20.71 30.98 -5.88
CA VAL A 78 -21.11 32.19 -5.15
C VAL A 78 -20.19 33.35 -5.53
N VAL A 79 -20.67 34.24 -6.40
CA VAL A 79 -20.04 35.53 -6.69
C VAL A 79 -20.30 36.47 -5.51
N VAL A 80 -19.28 36.75 -4.71
CA VAL A 80 -19.35 37.74 -3.62
C VAL A 80 -19.06 39.13 -4.20
N ASN A 81 -20.10 39.94 -4.37
CA ASN A 81 -19.93 41.39 -4.55
C ASN A 81 -19.42 42.01 -3.23
N PRO A 82 -18.44 42.92 -3.25
CA PRO A 82 -17.73 43.39 -2.06
C PRO A 82 -18.44 44.55 -1.33
N GLU A 83 -19.77 44.61 -1.36
CA GLU A 83 -20.57 45.64 -0.68
C GLU A 83 -21.85 45.05 -0.07
N ASP A 84 -21.71 44.36 1.07
CA ASP A 84 -22.64 44.49 2.20
C ASP A 84 -22.12 43.79 3.47
N GLY A 85 -22.63 44.21 4.63
CA GLY A 85 -22.03 43.95 5.95
C GLY A 85 -21.97 42.48 6.40
N ALA A 86 -20.92 42.14 7.14
CA ALA A 86 -20.64 40.79 7.62
C ALA A 86 -21.80 40.16 8.42
N GLN A 87 -22.40 39.11 7.85
CA GLN A 87 -23.20 38.14 8.59
C GLN A 87 -22.35 36.91 8.92
N VAL A 88 -22.48 36.41 10.14
CA VAL A 88 -21.77 35.22 10.60
C VAL A 88 -22.42 33.99 9.95
N ILE A 89 -21.79 33.49 8.87
CA ILE A 89 -22.15 32.19 8.30
C ILE A 89 -21.77 31.13 9.32
N SER A 90 -22.77 30.44 9.87
CA SER A 90 -22.53 29.22 10.64
C SER A 90 -21.87 28.21 9.71
N VAL A 91 -20.64 27.82 10.02
CA VAL A 91 -19.96 26.75 9.29
C VAL A 91 -20.72 25.46 9.59
N GLU A 92 -21.51 25.00 8.63
CA GLU A 92 -22.10 23.67 8.65
C GLU A 92 -20.96 22.63 8.71
N GLU A 93 -21.09 21.62 9.55
CA GLU A 93 -20.12 20.55 9.64
C GLU A 93 -19.96 19.87 8.26
N PRO A 94 -18.74 19.42 7.89
CA PRO A 94 -18.53 18.74 6.62
C PRO A 94 -19.47 17.52 6.50
N PRO A 95 -20.08 17.27 5.33
CA PRO A 95 -21.16 16.30 5.18
C PRO A 95 -20.72 14.90 5.59
N ASP A 96 -21.56 14.23 6.38
CA ASP A 96 -21.30 12.90 6.93
C ASP A 96 -21.04 11.87 5.80
N PRO A 97 -19.87 11.20 5.79
CA PRO A 97 -19.52 10.24 4.74
C PRO A 97 -20.46 9.02 4.69
N ALA A 98 -21.25 8.75 5.73
CA ALA A 98 -22.28 7.72 5.69
C ALA A 98 -23.51 8.09 4.81
N GLN A 99 -23.72 9.37 4.49
CA GLN A 99 -24.92 9.83 3.75
C GLN A 99 -24.92 9.46 2.26
N HIS A 100 -23.76 9.13 1.69
CA HIS A 100 -23.63 8.77 0.27
C HIS A 100 -23.71 7.25 0.00
N HIS A 101 -23.78 6.42 1.04
CA HIS A 101 -23.96 4.99 0.87
C HIS A 101 -25.40 4.65 0.52
N LYS A 102 -25.63 4.01 -0.63
CA LYS A 102 -26.95 3.53 -1.06
C LYS A 102 -27.16 2.09 -0.56
N PRO A 103 -28.15 1.82 0.31
CA PRO A 103 -28.37 0.48 0.84
C PRO A 103 -28.61 -0.59 -0.23
N ASN A 104 -28.01 -1.76 -0.05
CA ASN A 104 -28.16 -2.91 -0.92
C ASN A 104 -29.51 -3.60 -0.67
N ALA A 105 -30.52 -3.22 -1.45
CA ALA A 105 -31.85 -3.83 -1.39
C ALA A 105 -31.92 -5.32 -1.81
N ARG A 106 -30.79 -5.95 -2.15
CA ARG A 106 -30.71 -7.40 -2.46
C ARG A 106 -30.31 -8.26 -1.27
N ILE A 107 -29.91 -7.68 -0.14
CA ILE A 107 -29.57 -8.45 1.07
C ILE A 107 -30.81 -9.25 1.52
N PRO A 108 -30.72 -10.58 1.68
CA PRO A 108 -31.81 -11.42 2.16
C PRO A 108 -32.37 -10.96 3.51
N ILE A 109 -33.68 -11.06 3.71
CA ILE A 109 -34.33 -10.71 4.99
C ILE A 109 -33.78 -11.57 6.14
N GLY A 110 -33.50 -12.86 5.88
CA GLY A 110 -32.90 -13.76 6.86
C GLY A 110 -31.54 -13.29 7.37
N ASP A 111 -30.72 -12.66 6.51
CA ASP A 111 -29.40 -12.15 6.89
C ASP A 111 -29.52 -10.97 7.87
N PHE A 112 -30.56 -10.14 7.73
CA PHE A 112 -30.88 -9.12 8.73
C PHE A 112 -31.33 -9.75 10.06
N GLU A 113 -32.14 -10.81 10.05
CA GLU A 113 -32.56 -11.51 11.28
C GLU A 113 -31.38 -12.16 12.00
N VAL A 114 -30.48 -12.81 11.26
CA VAL A 114 -29.23 -13.40 11.78
C VAL A 114 -28.30 -12.30 12.33
N PHE A 115 -28.17 -11.17 11.63
CA PHE A 115 -27.37 -10.03 12.09
C PHE A 115 -27.87 -9.49 13.44
N GLU A 116 -29.17 -9.19 13.56
CA GLU A 116 -29.72 -8.58 14.77
C GLU A 116 -29.71 -9.56 15.97
N ASP A 117 -29.90 -10.87 15.76
CA ASP A 117 -29.71 -11.90 16.81
C ASP A 117 -28.24 -12.00 17.26
N ALA A 118 -27.30 -12.01 16.32
CA ALA A 118 -25.88 -12.07 16.64
C ALA A 118 -25.40 -10.80 17.36
N VAL A 119 -25.83 -9.61 16.93
CA VAL A 119 -25.58 -8.36 17.65
C VAL A 119 -26.20 -8.40 19.06
N SER A 120 -27.45 -8.86 19.21
CA SER A 120 -28.10 -9.00 20.52
C SER A 120 -27.29 -9.87 21.49
N LYS A 121 -26.74 -10.99 21.01
CA LYS A 121 -25.84 -11.86 21.77
C LYS A 121 -24.53 -11.16 22.15
N VAL A 122 -23.89 -10.41 21.25
CA VAL A 122 -22.64 -9.67 21.54
C VAL A 122 -22.87 -8.54 22.55
N MET A 123 -24.01 -7.84 22.44
CA MET A 123 -24.39 -6.74 23.33
C MET A 123 -24.84 -7.20 24.72
N SER A 124 -25.32 -8.44 24.87
CA SER A 124 -25.77 -8.98 26.15
C SER A 124 -24.57 -9.26 27.09
N PRO A 125 -24.54 -8.68 28.30
CA PRO A 125 -23.50 -8.98 29.29
C PRO A 125 -23.67 -10.35 29.97
N LYS A 126 -24.74 -11.09 29.63
CA LYS A 126 -25.03 -12.43 30.17
C LYS A 126 -24.62 -13.57 29.22
N SER A 127 -24.17 -13.23 28.01
CA SER A 127 -23.80 -14.22 26.99
C SER A 127 -22.59 -15.03 27.43
N SER A 128 -22.67 -16.35 27.27
CA SER A 128 -21.54 -17.24 27.51
C SER A 128 -20.51 -17.13 26.38
N THR A 129 -19.29 -17.64 26.61
CA THR A 129 -18.28 -17.77 25.56
C THR A 129 -18.80 -18.55 24.35
N SER A 130 -19.70 -19.53 24.54
CA SER A 130 -20.32 -20.28 23.44
C SER A 130 -21.28 -19.41 22.64
N ASP A 131 -22.12 -18.61 23.31
CA ASP A 131 -23.05 -17.69 22.66
C ASP A 131 -22.29 -16.66 21.83
N LEU A 132 -21.25 -16.05 22.43
CA LEU A 132 -20.35 -15.11 21.76
C LEU A 132 -19.64 -15.76 20.56
N THR A 133 -19.13 -17.00 20.70
CA THR A 133 -18.48 -17.71 19.58
C THR A 133 -19.45 -17.94 18.43
N SER A 134 -20.70 -18.35 18.71
CA SER A 134 -21.73 -18.52 17.69
C SER A 134 -22.13 -17.21 17.01
N ALA A 135 -22.23 -16.12 17.79
CA ALA A 135 -22.56 -14.80 17.29
C ALA A 135 -21.43 -14.22 16.43
N PHE A 136 -20.18 -14.40 16.83
CA PHE A 136 -19.03 -13.93 16.05
C PHE A 136 -18.85 -14.69 14.75
N ALA A 137 -19.13 -15.99 14.69
CA ALA A 137 -19.15 -16.73 13.42
C ALA A 137 -20.20 -16.14 12.46
N ALA A 138 -21.43 -15.91 12.94
CA ALA A 138 -22.49 -15.29 12.13
C ALA A 138 -22.16 -13.85 11.71
N LEU A 139 -21.49 -13.06 12.56
CA LEU A 139 -21.04 -11.71 12.21
C LEU A 139 -19.84 -11.70 11.26
N GLU A 140 -18.97 -12.72 11.28
CA GLU A 140 -17.85 -12.85 10.34
C GLU A 140 -18.38 -13.01 8.91
N ASP A 141 -19.30 -13.95 8.70
CA ASP A 141 -19.94 -14.20 7.40
C ASP A 141 -20.62 -12.93 6.84
N LEU A 142 -21.29 -12.17 7.71
CA LEU A 142 -22.07 -10.98 7.34
C LEU A 142 -21.25 -9.68 7.26
N ALA A 143 -20.11 -9.57 7.94
CA ALA A 143 -19.32 -8.33 8.02
C ALA A 143 -18.73 -7.88 6.68
N HIS A 144 -18.65 -8.79 5.70
CA HIS A 144 -18.20 -8.48 4.34
C HIS A 144 -19.22 -7.68 3.52
N GLU A 145 -20.50 -7.70 3.89
CA GLU A 145 -21.52 -6.85 3.25
C GLU A 145 -21.43 -5.41 3.79
N MET A 146 -21.33 -4.44 2.87
CA MET A 146 -21.03 -3.04 3.22
C MET A 146 -22.04 -2.43 4.19
N ASP A 147 -23.33 -2.76 4.05
CA ASP A 147 -24.41 -2.29 4.94
C ASP A 147 -24.26 -2.80 6.37
N PHE A 148 -23.94 -4.09 6.56
CA PHE A 148 -23.70 -4.66 7.87
C PHE A 148 -22.42 -4.09 8.48
N GLY A 149 -21.36 -3.90 7.69
CA GLY A 149 -20.15 -3.21 8.13
C GLY A 149 -20.44 -1.79 8.66
N ILE A 150 -21.25 -1.01 7.94
CA ILE A 150 -21.67 0.35 8.37
C ILE A 150 -22.52 0.31 9.65
N LYS A 151 -23.32 -0.75 9.88
CA LYS A 151 -24.02 -0.95 11.17
C LYS A 151 -23.04 -1.28 12.30
N LEU A 152 -22.10 -2.20 12.09
CA LEU A 152 -21.16 -2.67 13.12
C LEU A 152 -20.25 -1.56 13.67
N VAL A 153 -19.88 -0.57 12.84
CA VAL A 153 -19.04 0.57 13.29
C VAL A 153 -19.82 1.68 14.02
N LYS A 154 -21.15 1.57 14.17
CA LYS A 154 -21.95 2.54 14.93
C LYS A 154 -21.96 2.21 16.42
N LYS A 155 -22.12 3.24 17.26
CA LYS A 155 -22.45 3.05 18.68
C LYS A 155 -23.87 2.48 18.83
N PRO A 156 -24.13 1.58 19.80
CA PRO A 156 -23.19 1.09 20.82
C PRO A 156 -22.31 -0.09 20.36
N ILE A 157 -22.56 -0.67 19.18
CA ILE A 157 -21.96 -1.93 18.73
C ILE A 157 -20.43 -1.83 18.65
N LEU A 158 -19.88 -0.79 18.03
CA LEU A 158 -18.43 -0.64 17.90
C LEU A 158 -17.72 -0.57 19.26
N THR A 159 -18.32 0.12 20.24
CA THR A 159 -17.77 0.18 21.61
C THR A 159 -17.74 -1.20 22.24
N ARG A 160 -18.80 -2.00 22.05
CA ARG A 160 -18.84 -3.38 22.54
C ARG A 160 -17.81 -4.28 21.84
N LEU A 161 -17.63 -4.15 20.52
CA LEU A 161 -16.59 -4.89 19.80
C LEU A 161 -15.20 -4.50 20.31
N VAL A 162 -14.92 -3.21 20.52
CA VAL A 162 -13.67 -2.75 21.13
C VAL A 162 -13.44 -3.39 22.51
N GLU A 163 -14.43 -3.43 23.40
CA GLU A 163 -14.32 -4.13 24.69
C GLU A 163 -13.94 -5.62 24.55
N MET A 164 -14.41 -6.30 23.50
CA MET A 164 -14.13 -7.72 23.25
C MET A 164 -12.70 -7.98 22.75
N LEU A 165 -11.96 -6.95 22.29
CA LEU A 165 -10.53 -7.02 22.02
C LEU A 165 -9.69 -7.20 23.30
N SER A 166 -10.25 -6.94 24.49
CA SER A 166 -9.60 -7.21 25.79
C SER A 166 -10.17 -8.45 26.50
N HIS A 167 -10.92 -9.30 25.79
CA HIS A 167 -11.56 -10.47 26.40
C HIS A 167 -10.54 -11.55 26.81
N ALA A 168 -10.83 -12.25 27.92
CA ALA A 168 -9.92 -13.25 28.51
C ALA A 168 -9.62 -14.44 27.59
N SER A 169 -10.55 -14.80 26.69
CA SER A 169 -10.35 -15.84 25.68
C SER A 169 -9.67 -15.27 24.41
N PRO A 170 -8.48 -15.77 24.01
CA PRO A 170 -7.82 -15.34 22.78
C PRO A 170 -8.66 -15.57 21.51
N GLN A 171 -9.49 -16.62 21.48
CA GLN A 171 -10.40 -16.86 20.35
C GLN A 171 -11.39 -15.70 20.15
N ILE A 172 -11.91 -15.15 21.24
CA ILE A 172 -12.84 -14.01 21.18
C ILE A 172 -12.11 -12.76 20.69
N ARG A 173 -10.88 -12.51 21.14
CA ARG A 173 -10.05 -11.40 20.64
C ARG A 173 -9.74 -11.57 19.14
N SER A 174 -9.35 -12.78 18.72
CA SER A 174 -9.08 -13.15 17.32
C SER A 174 -10.29 -12.89 16.41
N ASN A 175 -11.46 -13.43 16.77
CA ASN A 175 -12.69 -13.27 16.00
C ASN A 175 -13.18 -11.81 15.97
N THR A 176 -13.04 -11.08 17.08
CA THR A 176 -13.41 -9.66 17.15
C THR A 176 -12.55 -8.81 16.22
N ALA A 177 -11.23 -8.99 16.26
CA ALA A 177 -10.30 -8.30 15.37
C ALA A 177 -10.55 -8.67 13.89
N LEU A 178 -10.91 -9.93 13.62
CA LEU A 178 -11.31 -10.38 12.28
C LEU A 178 -12.55 -9.66 11.77
N ILE A 179 -13.64 -9.64 12.56
CA ILE A 179 -14.90 -8.95 12.19
C ILE A 179 -14.65 -7.48 11.91
N LEU A 180 -13.85 -6.80 12.74
CA LEU A 180 -13.45 -5.40 12.51
C LEU A 180 -12.66 -5.25 11.19
N GLY A 181 -11.73 -6.16 10.90
CA GLY A 181 -11.00 -6.15 9.64
C GLY A 181 -11.89 -6.37 8.42
N SER A 182 -12.80 -7.35 8.45
CA SER A 182 -13.75 -7.63 7.36
C SER A 182 -14.74 -6.47 7.15
N THR A 183 -15.24 -5.91 8.25
CA THR A 183 -16.13 -4.72 8.29
C THR A 183 -15.55 -3.51 7.56
N LEU A 184 -14.24 -3.28 7.73
CA LEU A 184 -13.54 -2.09 7.23
C LEU A 184 -12.90 -2.32 5.86
N ARG A 185 -12.60 -3.57 5.49
CA ARG A 185 -11.94 -3.90 4.21
C ARG A 185 -12.84 -3.48 3.05
N ASN A 186 -12.32 -2.64 2.16
CA ASN A 186 -13.03 -2.13 0.98
C ASN A 186 -14.37 -1.40 1.32
N ASN A 187 -14.50 -0.85 2.53
CA ASN A 187 -15.69 -0.13 2.99
C ASN A 187 -15.35 1.30 3.48
N PRO A 188 -15.09 2.27 2.58
CA PRO A 188 -14.69 3.63 2.95
C PRO A 188 -15.68 4.39 3.86
N PRO A 189 -17.02 4.22 3.74
CA PRO A 189 -17.96 4.77 4.71
C PRO A 189 -17.75 4.21 6.11
N ALA A 190 -17.58 2.89 6.26
CA ALA A 190 -17.32 2.27 7.56
C ALA A 190 -15.95 2.68 8.14
N GLN A 191 -14.91 2.80 7.30
CA GLN A 191 -13.59 3.31 7.72
C GLN A 191 -13.68 4.72 8.31
N SER A 192 -14.34 5.63 7.60
CA SER A 192 -14.48 7.03 8.02
C SER A 192 -15.31 7.15 9.29
N LEU A 193 -16.42 6.40 9.38
CA LEU A 193 -17.31 6.38 10.53
C LEU A 193 -16.67 5.73 11.76
N ALA A 194 -15.89 4.65 11.60
CA ALA A 194 -15.20 4.00 12.72
C ALA A 194 -14.17 4.92 13.37
N ALA A 195 -13.37 5.62 12.56
CA ALA A 195 -12.39 6.58 13.03
C ALA A 195 -13.06 7.72 13.84
N SER A 196 -14.11 8.35 13.30
CA SER A 196 -14.84 9.42 13.99
C SER A 196 -15.62 8.95 15.22
N THR A 197 -15.98 7.66 15.31
CA THR A 197 -16.83 7.13 16.38
C THR A 197 -16.05 6.81 17.65
N LEU A 198 -14.80 6.31 17.57
CA LEU A 198 -14.00 5.91 18.74
C LEU A 198 -12.48 6.17 18.67
N ASN A 199 -11.92 6.67 17.56
CA ASN A 199 -10.48 6.52 17.26
C ASN A 199 -10.08 5.03 17.28
N LEU A 200 -10.61 4.28 16.31
CA LEU A 200 -10.42 2.83 16.23
C LEU A 200 -8.98 2.41 15.92
N VAL A 201 -8.21 3.21 15.17
CA VAL A 201 -6.80 2.92 14.88
C VAL A 201 -5.95 3.03 16.15
N HIS A 202 -6.19 4.05 16.99
CA HIS A 202 -5.52 4.19 18.29
C HIS A 202 -5.79 2.97 19.17
N GLU A 203 -7.06 2.60 19.30
CA GLU A 203 -7.49 1.44 20.08
C GLU A 203 -6.85 0.12 19.59
N LEU A 204 -6.88 -0.13 18.27
CA LEU A 204 -6.24 -1.32 17.68
C LEU A 204 -4.70 -1.32 17.86
N VAL A 205 -4.05 -0.16 17.79
CA VAL A 205 -2.61 -0.01 18.07
C VAL A 205 -2.31 -0.31 19.55
N GLN A 206 -3.11 0.19 20.48
CA GLN A 206 -2.96 -0.11 21.90
C GLN A 206 -3.12 -1.61 22.16
N ARG A 207 -4.20 -2.23 21.67
CA ARG A 207 -4.45 -3.67 21.84
C ARG A 207 -3.34 -4.53 21.21
N LEU A 208 -2.76 -4.12 20.06
CA LEU A 208 -1.61 -4.80 19.47
C LEU A 208 -0.35 -4.73 20.34
N SER A 209 -0.15 -3.64 21.08
CA SER A 209 1.01 -3.48 21.99
C SER A 209 0.92 -4.32 23.27
N GLU A 210 -0.28 -4.75 23.65
CA GLU A 210 -0.56 -5.50 24.87
C GLU A 210 -0.76 -7.01 24.62
N GLU A 211 -0.99 -7.41 23.37
CA GLU A 211 -1.26 -8.80 22.99
C GLU A 211 0.00 -9.68 23.05
N ASP A 212 -0.16 -10.93 23.48
CA ASP A 212 0.89 -11.95 23.51
C ASP A 212 0.68 -13.06 22.46
N VAL A 213 -0.57 -13.39 22.12
CA VAL A 213 -0.91 -14.47 21.20
C VAL A 213 -0.70 -14.08 19.72
N GLY A 214 0.20 -14.78 19.05
CA GLY A 214 0.58 -14.50 17.65
C GLY A 214 -0.57 -14.53 16.64
N GLU A 215 -1.57 -15.41 16.81
CA GLU A 215 -2.77 -15.41 15.94
C GLU A 215 -3.57 -14.11 16.10
N VAL A 216 -3.78 -13.66 17.35
CA VAL A 216 -4.54 -12.43 17.63
C VAL A 216 -3.78 -11.21 17.11
N LYS A 217 -2.45 -11.14 17.29
CA LYS A 217 -1.60 -10.12 16.64
C LYS A 217 -1.81 -10.10 15.12
N ALA A 218 -1.87 -11.27 14.50
CA ALA A 218 -2.10 -11.39 13.07
C ALA A 218 -3.53 -10.95 12.64
N ARG A 219 -4.56 -11.09 13.48
CA ARG A 219 -5.89 -10.52 13.19
C ARG A 219 -5.95 -9.01 13.45
N LEU A 220 -5.30 -8.52 14.52
CA LEU A 220 -5.19 -7.09 14.83
C LEU A 220 -4.49 -6.31 13.71
N VAL A 221 -3.41 -6.83 13.13
CA VAL A 221 -2.75 -6.21 11.97
C VAL A 221 -3.62 -6.24 10.71
N TYR A 222 -4.44 -7.28 10.50
CA TYR A 222 -5.42 -7.30 9.42
C TYR A 222 -6.49 -6.20 9.59
N ALA A 223 -6.97 -6.00 10.83
CA ALA A 223 -7.88 -4.92 11.19
C ALA A 223 -7.25 -3.53 10.99
N LEU A 224 -6.01 -3.33 11.47
CA LEU A 224 -5.25 -2.09 11.28
C LEU A 224 -5.02 -1.79 9.79
N SER A 225 -4.61 -2.76 8.98
CA SER A 225 -4.43 -2.61 7.53
C SER A 225 -5.70 -2.08 6.86
N ALA A 226 -6.89 -2.55 7.28
CA ALA A 226 -8.16 -2.08 6.75
C ALA A 226 -8.60 -0.71 7.34
N ALA A 227 -8.37 -0.47 8.63
CA ALA A 227 -8.70 0.79 9.29
C ALA A 227 -7.84 1.97 8.81
N VAL A 228 -6.59 1.70 8.44
CA VAL A 228 -5.62 2.72 8.02
C VAL A 228 -5.76 3.11 6.54
N SER A 229 -6.47 2.34 5.69
CA SER A 229 -6.46 2.57 4.23
C SER A 229 -6.96 3.95 3.74
N GLY A 230 -7.71 4.70 4.55
CA GLY A 230 -8.15 6.07 4.24
C GLY A 230 -7.27 7.18 4.85
N GLU A 231 -7.37 8.42 4.35
CA GLU A 231 -6.60 9.55 4.93
C GLU A 231 -6.91 9.81 6.41
N VAL A 232 -8.16 9.60 6.84
CA VAL A 232 -8.53 9.70 8.25
C VAL A 232 -7.81 8.64 9.09
N GLY A 233 -7.78 7.39 8.63
CA GLY A 233 -7.05 6.29 9.26
C GLY A 233 -5.53 6.50 9.29
N ARG A 234 -4.92 6.94 8.19
CA ARG A 234 -3.48 7.33 8.16
C ARG A 234 -3.18 8.50 9.10
N ARG A 235 -4.08 9.48 9.23
CA ARG A 235 -3.92 10.57 10.20
C ARG A 235 -3.95 10.07 11.63
N GLU A 236 -4.89 9.18 11.94
CA GLU A 236 -5.04 8.58 13.26
C GLU A 236 -3.84 7.68 13.62
N TRP A 237 -3.35 6.88 12.67
CA TRP A 237 -2.12 6.09 12.76
C TRP A 237 -0.88 6.92 13.13
N ARG A 238 -0.74 8.10 12.50
CA ARG A 238 0.34 9.07 12.81
C ARG A 238 0.18 9.66 14.22
N GLY A 239 -1.06 9.82 14.72
CA GLY A 239 -1.35 10.32 16.07
C GLY A 239 -1.18 9.27 17.17
N SER A 240 -1.40 7.98 16.89
CA SER A 240 -1.29 6.89 17.87
C SER A 240 0.13 6.32 18.05
N GLY A 241 1.11 6.83 17.30
CA GLY A 241 2.47 6.25 17.27
C GLY A 241 2.50 4.84 16.66
N GLY A 242 1.52 4.51 15.80
CA GLY A 242 1.32 3.15 15.28
C GLY A 242 2.55 2.54 14.62
N ASP A 243 3.33 3.35 13.88
CA ASP A 243 4.57 2.91 13.24
C ASP A 243 5.63 2.43 14.26
N ARG A 244 5.79 3.15 15.38
CA ARG A 244 6.72 2.78 16.47
C ARG A 244 6.28 1.48 17.13
N VAL A 245 5.00 1.34 17.43
CA VAL A 245 4.42 0.13 18.05
C VAL A 245 4.57 -1.07 17.12
N LEU A 246 4.17 -0.93 15.85
CA LEU A 246 4.24 -2.01 14.86
C LEU A 246 5.67 -2.50 14.66
N ARG A 247 6.66 -1.59 14.62
CA ARG A 247 8.09 -1.96 14.55
C ARG A 247 8.61 -2.68 15.79
N SER A 248 8.14 -2.33 17.00
CA SER A 248 8.52 -3.05 18.22
C SER A 248 8.01 -4.49 18.17
N VAL A 249 6.70 -4.65 17.99
CA VAL A 249 6.05 -5.98 17.96
C VAL A 249 6.58 -6.82 16.78
N PHE A 250 6.87 -6.21 15.62
CA PHE A 250 7.51 -6.91 14.50
C PHE A 250 8.87 -7.52 14.87
N ARG A 251 9.76 -6.75 15.51
CA ARG A 251 11.09 -7.21 15.93
C ARG A 251 11.01 -8.31 16.99
N GLU A 252 10.11 -8.15 17.95
CA GLU A 252 9.87 -9.14 19.01
C GLU A 252 9.36 -10.47 18.43
N SER A 253 8.46 -10.43 17.43
CA SER A 253 7.97 -11.64 16.76
C SER A 253 8.93 -12.23 15.73
N ALA A 254 9.79 -11.44 15.09
CA ALA A 254 10.74 -11.93 14.08
C ALA A 254 11.85 -12.84 14.66
N GLY A 255 12.08 -12.81 15.98
CA GLY A 255 12.98 -13.73 16.69
C GLY A 255 12.30 -14.96 17.31
N GLY A 256 10.97 -15.11 17.16
CA GLY A 256 10.19 -16.17 17.80
C GLY A 256 10.22 -17.50 17.05
N SER A 257 9.98 -18.60 17.78
CA SER A 257 9.85 -19.95 17.20
C SER A 257 8.43 -20.32 16.75
N GLU A 258 7.43 -19.49 17.06
CA GLU A 258 6.04 -19.72 16.68
C GLU A 258 5.70 -18.98 15.37
N GLU A 259 5.48 -19.75 14.30
CA GLU A 259 5.03 -19.23 13.01
C GLU A 259 3.58 -18.73 13.09
N SER A 260 3.42 -17.45 13.43
CA SER A 260 2.19 -16.72 13.16
C SER A 260 2.32 -15.98 11.83
N GLY A 261 1.27 -15.98 11.00
CA GLY A 261 1.18 -15.19 9.77
C GLY A 261 1.12 -13.66 10.00
N PHE A 262 1.61 -13.20 11.15
CA PHE A 262 1.71 -11.81 11.58
C PHE A 262 2.73 -11.04 10.74
N LEU A 263 3.97 -11.54 10.59
CA LEU A 263 5.03 -10.84 9.86
C LEU A 263 4.63 -10.54 8.41
N GLY A 264 4.00 -11.50 7.72
CA GLY A 264 3.49 -11.32 6.36
C GLY A 264 2.34 -10.31 6.27
N LYS A 265 1.50 -10.19 7.32
CA LYS A 265 0.46 -9.16 7.38
C LYS A 265 1.02 -7.78 7.73
N VAL A 266 2.10 -7.70 8.49
CA VAL A 266 2.83 -6.44 8.71
C VAL A 266 3.43 -5.95 7.39
N ALA A 267 4.04 -6.84 6.61
CA ALA A 267 4.53 -6.53 5.27
C ALA A 267 3.44 -5.94 4.37
N VAL A 268 2.29 -6.61 4.28
CA VAL A 268 1.10 -6.13 3.53
C VAL A 268 0.59 -4.79 4.07
N LEU A 269 0.50 -4.58 5.39
CA LEU A 269 0.09 -3.29 5.96
C LEU A 269 1.02 -2.16 5.52
N VAL A 270 2.34 -2.37 5.65
CA VAL A 270 3.36 -1.37 5.29
C VAL A 270 3.32 -1.06 3.80
N GLU A 271 3.17 -2.07 2.94
CA GLU A 271 3.01 -1.88 1.50
C GLU A 271 1.75 -1.10 1.14
N ASP A 272 0.57 -1.60 1.53
CA ASP A 272 -0.74 -1.03 1.22
C ASP A 272 -0.87 0.43 1.69
N ASN A 273 -0.35 0.73 2.89
CA ASN A 273 -0.70 1.96 3.61
C ASN A 273 0.46 2.96 3.74
N LEU A 274 1.72 2.50 3.77
CA LEU A 274 2.87 3.36 4.09
C LEU A 274 3.74 3.65 2.86
N VAL A 275 3.95 2.71 1.93
CA VAL A 275 4.79 2.94 0.73
C VAL A 275 4.18 4.03 -0.16
N HIS A 276 2.89 3.88 -0.46
CA HIS A 276 2.14 4.81 -1.32
C HIS A 276 1.42 5.93 -0.53
N GLU A 277 1.86 6.20 0.71
CA GLU A 277 1.39 7.37 1.45
C GLU A 277 1.78 8.64 0.71
N ALA A 278 0.81 9.26 0.03
CA ALA A 278 1.00 10.52 -0.66
C ALA A 278 1.57 11.56 0.31
N ILE A 279 2.58 12.32 -0.13
CA ILE A 279 3.14 13.43 0.64
C ILE A 279 2.07 14.53 0.68
N THR A 280 1.15 14.41 1.64
CA THR A 280 0.28 15.51 2.04
C THR A 280 1.17 16.52 2.75
N GLU A 281 1.79 17.40 1.97
CA GLU A 281 2.27 18.67 2.50
C GLU A 281 1.11 19.28 3.27
N SER A 282 1.22 19.33 4.60
CA SER A 282 0.32 20.19 5.38
C SER A 282 0.49 21.59 4.79
N PRO A 283 -0.58 22.27 4.35
CA PRO A 283 -0.45 23.59 3.76
C PRO A 283 0.40 24.45 4.69
N ARG A 284 1.57 24.89 4.23
CA ARG A 284 2.26 25.98 4.90
C ARG A 284 1.31 27.15 4.79
N ASN A 285 0.64 27.50 5.89
CA ASN A 285 -0.14 28.72 5.99
C ASN A 285 0.83 29.92 5.98
N VAL A 286 1.36 30.23 4.80
CA VAL A 286 2.25 31.37 4.54
C VAL A 286 1.50 32.70 4.74
N ALA A 287 0.16 32.67 4.80
CA ALA A 287 -0.68 33.85 4.91
C ALA A 287 -0.90 34.39 6.34
N THR A 288 -0.75 33.58 7.41
CA THR A 288 -0.99 34.04 8.79
C THR A 288 0.00 33.43 9.78
N GLY A 289 0.81 34.29 10.42
CA GLY A 289 1.78 33.91 11.46
C GLY A 289 1.17 33.49 12.80
N LYS A 290 0.07 32.73 12.80
CA LYS A 290 -0.50 32.09 13.99
C LYS A 290 -0.17 30.61 13.96
N GLN A 291 0.72 30.20 14.84
CA GLN A 291 0.78 28.81 15.29
C GLN A 291 -0.48 28.55 16.12
N GLU A 292 -1.51 27.95 15.53
CA GLU A 292 -2.49 27.23 16.34
C GLU A 292 -1.77 26.02 16.95
N GLY A 293 -1.83 25.93 18.27
CA GLY A 293 -0.97 25.04 19.04
C GLY A 293 -1.30 23.58 18.79
N ILE A 294 -0.52 22.93 17.92
CA ILE A 294 -0.42 21.46 17.91
C ILE A 294 0.10 21.06 19.30
N PRO A 295 -0.61 20.20 20.05
CA PRO A 295 -0.15 19.76 21.37
C PRO A 295 1.25 19.15 21.29
N ALA A 296 2.08 19.45 22.28
CA ALA A 296 3.51 19.10 22.33
C ALA A 296 3.79 17.59 22.53
N GLU A 297 2.79 16.74 22.30
CA GLU A 297 2.81 15.28 22.43
C GLU A 297 2.90 14.57 21.06
N TYR A 298 2.76 15.32 19.96
CA TYR A 298 3.00 14.78 18.61
C TYR A 298 4.48 14.41 18.42
N GLU A 299 4.72 13.12 18.22
CA GLU A 299 6.02 12.53 17.91
C GLU A 299 6.69 13.28 16.72
N PRO A 300 8.03 13.48 16.72
CA PRO A 300 8.69 14.17 15.64
C PRO A 300 8.35 13.52 14.29
N ARG A 301 7.84 14.32 13.34
CA ARG A 301 7.43 13.82 12.01
C ARG A 301 8.64 13.23 11.28
N MET A 302 8.85 11.93 11.44
CA MET A 302 9.84 11.16 10.71
C MET A 302 9.57 11.32 9.20
N ARG A 303 10.63 11.55 8.42
CA ARG A 303 10.47 11.68 6.97
C ARG A 303 10.06 10.33 6.38
N GLN A 304 9.25 10.38 5.32
CA GLN A 304 8.77 9.22 4.59
C GLN A 304 9.90 8.23 4.25
N GLU A 305 10.98 8.77 3.68
CA GLU A 305 12.19 8.04 3.31
C GLU A 305 12.88 7.35 4.50
N GLU A 306 13.00 8.05 5.62
CA GLU A 306 13.63 7.54 6.85
C GLU A 306 12.81 6.39 7.46
N ARG A 307 11.48 6.55 7.50
CA ARG A 307 10.54 5.52 7.97
C ARG A 307 10.60 4.27 7.10
N LEU A 308 10.60 4.43 5.77
CA LEU A 308 10.65 3.31 4.84
C LEU A 308 12.03 2.64 4.78
N GLY A 309 13.13 3.40 4.98
CA GLY A 309 14.46 2.81 5.14
C GLY A 309 14.57 1.90 6.36
N ILE A 310 13.96 2.28 7.49
CA ILE A 310 13.87 1.41 8.67
C ILE A 310 13.07 0.15 8.34
N TRP A 311 11.88 0.25 7.73
CA TRP A 311 11.09 -0.92 7.34
C TRP A 311 11.83 -1.84 6.36
N CYS A 312 12.55 -1.26 5.41
CA CYS A 312 13.39 -2.00 4.47
C CYS A 312 14.47 -2.83 5.17
N ALA A 313 15.11 -2.26 6.21
CA ALA A 313 16.07 -2.97 7.03
C ALA A 313 15.41 -4.08 7.89
N GLU A 314 14.24 -3.82 8.49
CA GLU A 314 13.51 -4.86 9.26
C GLU A 314 13.09 -6.04 8.39
N PHE A 315 12.61 -5.81 7.16
CA PHE A 315 12.22 -6.89 6.25
C PHE A 315 13.42 -7.70 5.76
N GLN A 316 14.56 -7.06 5.44
CA GLN A 316 15.79 -7.77 5.12
C GLN A 316 16.26 -8.67 6.29
N ARG A 317 16.27 -8.15 7.51
CA ARG A 317 16.63 -8.94 8.72
C ARG A 317 15.67 -10.09 8.97
N ALA A 318 14.36 -9.88 8.78
CA ALA A 318 13.37 -10.95 8.89
C ALA A 318 13.60 -12.04 7.84
N LEU A 319 13.87 -11.69 6.58
CA LEU A 319 14.16 -12.65 5.49
C LEU A 319 15.43 -13.47 5.75
N LEU A 320 16.43 -12.90 6.44
CA LEU A 320 17.64 -13.61 6.88
C LEU A 320 17.39 -14.65 7.99
N THR A 321 16.21 -14.66 8.63
CA THR A 321 15.85 -15.70 9.61
C THR A 321 15.47 -17.02 8.93
N LYS A 322 15.73 -18.15 9.60
CA LYS A 322 15.65 -19.48 8.99
C LYS A 322 14.26 -20.14 9.01
N SER A 323 13.30 -19.58 9.73
CA SER A 323 11.95 -20.16 9.94
C SER A 323 10.88 -19.17 9.48
N LEU A 324 10.63 -19.17 8.17
CA LEU A 324 9.52 -18.43 7.55
C LEU A 324 8.75 -19.38 6.63
N THR A 325 7.42 -19.38 6.75
CA THR A 325 6.55 -20.01 5.76
C THR A 325 6.76 -19.37 4.38
N PRO A 326 6.58 -20.11 3.27
CA PRO A 326 6.75 -19.57 1.92
C PRO A 326 5.88 -18.33 1.64
N ASP A 327 4.64 -18.32 2.12
CA ASP A 327 3.71 -17.18 2.07
C ASP A 327 4.25 -15.94 2.82
N THR A 328 4.78 -16.13 4.03
CA THR A 328 5.36 -15.04 4.83
C THR A 328 6.60 -14.47 4.15
N ARG A 329 7.47 -15.35 3.63
CA ARG A 329 8.68 -14.97 2.88
C ARG A 329 8.31 -14.17 1.62
N HIS A 330 7.32 -14.62 0.87
CA HIS A 330 6.83 -13.93 -0.32
C HIS A 330 6.33 -12.52 0.03
N LYS A 331 5.46 -12.37 1.04
CA LYS A 331 4.92 -11.06 1.45
C LYS A 331 6.00 -10.09 1.93
N LEU A 332 6.95 -10.55 2.74
CA LEU A 332 8.11 -9.75 3.17
C LEU A 332 8.95 -9.27 1.98
N PHE A 333 9.23 -10.17 1.03
CA PHE A 333 10.02 -9.84 -0.16
C PHE A 333 9.27 -8.92 -1.14
N HIS A 334 7.95 -9.09 -1.27
CA HIS A 334 7.09 -8.24 -2.10
C HIS A 334 7.07 -6.79 -1.56
N ALA A 335 6.78 -6.61 -0.26
CA ALA A 335 6.80 -5.30 0.39
C ALA A 335 8.19 -4.63 0.34
N LEU A 336 9.27 -5.40 0.53
CA LEU A 336 10.64 -4.93 0.36
C LEU A 336 10.90 -4.41 -1.07
N THR A 337 10.43 -5.15 -2.08
CA THR A 337 10.56 -4.78 -3.50
C THR A 337 9.71 -3.54 -3.81
N ALA A 338 8.51 -3.41 -3.24
CA ALA A 338 7.67 -2.22 -3.36
C ALA A 338 8.37 -0.98 -2.80
N ILE A 339 8.99 -1.07 -1.61
CA ILE A 339 9.81 0.02 -1.03
C ILE A 339 10.96 0.40 -1.97
N LYS A 340 11.80 -0.56 -2.38
CA LYS A 340 12.97 -0.30 -3.25
C LYS A 340 12.57 0.25 -4.63
N ARG A 341 11.44 -0.20 -5.20
CA ARG A 341 10.91 0.30 -6.47
C ARG A 341 10.42 1.76 -6.37
N THR A 342 9.72 2.11 -5.30
CA THR A 342 9.15 3.45 -5.12
C THR A 342 10.18 4.45 -4.56
N TYR A 343 11.14 3.99 -3.76
CA TYR A 343 12.18 4.80 -3.13
C TYR A 343 13.57 4.14 -3.30
N PRO A 344 14.21 4.24 -4.47
CA PRO A 344 15.45 3.50 -4.79
C PRO A 344 16.62 3.72 -3.82
N ASN A 345 16.67 4.87 -3.14
CA ASN A 345 17.80 5.31 -2.33
C ASN A 345 17.62 5.12 -0.82
N VAL A 346 16.47 4.61 -0.34
CA VAL A 346 16.19 4.48 1.11
C VAL A 346 16.53 3.10 1.67
N CYS A 347 16.62 2.10 0.80
CA CYS A 347 16.97 0.74 1.14
C CYS A 347 18.49 0.55 1.14
N GLU A 348 19.11 0.81 2.30
CA GLU A 348 20.46 0.31 2.57
C GLU A 348 20.42 -1.23 2.72
N THR A 349 21.47 -1.89 2.24
CA THR A 349 21.56 -3.35 2.21
C THR A 349 22.08 -3.89 3.53
N GLU A 350 21.32 -4.79 4.17
CA GLU A 350 21.74 -5.46 5.39
C GLU A 350 22.84 -6.51 5.13
N THR A 351 23.73 -6.69 6.11
CA THR A 351 24.85 -7.65 6.01
C THR A 351 24.32 -9.06 5.75
N GLY A 352 24.84 -9.72 4.69
CA GLY A 352 24.43 -11.06 4.27
C GLY A 352 23.16 -11.11 3.40
N PHE A 353 22.41 -10.01 3.23
CA PHE A 353 21.17 -10.03 2.44
C PHE A 353 21.40 -10.35 0.96
N LEU A 354 22.48 -9.85 0.34
CA LEU A 354 22.84 -10.18 -1.05
C LEU A 354 23.27 -11.63 -1.22
N GLU A 355 23.93 -12.21 -0.21
CA GLU A 355 24.34 -13.62 -0.22
C GLU A 355 23.08 -14.50 -0.16
N TRP A 356 22.21 -14.24 0.82
CA TRP A 356 20.89 -14.87 0.94
C TRP A 356 20.06 -14.76 -0.35
N LEU A 357 20.00 -13.57 -0.96
CA LEU A 357 19.27 -13.34 -2.20
C LEU A 357 19.85 -14.18 -3.36
N SER A 358 21.18 -14.26 -3.45
CA SER A 358 21.84 -15.07 -4.47
C SER A 358 21.54 -16.57 -4.30
N GLU A 359 21.57 -17.09 -3.07
CA GLU A 359 21.26 -18.49 -2.77
C GLU A 359 19.81 -18.84 -3.12
N HIS A 360 18.85 -17.99 -2.73
CA HIS A 360 17.43 -18.23 -2.98
C HIS A 360 17.04 -18.00 -4.46
N SER A 361 17.72 -17.10 -5.18
CA SER A 361 17.52 -16.94 -6.63
C SER A 361 17.97 -18.17 -7.44
N VAL A 362 18.95 -18.93 -6.94
CA VAL A 362 19.43 -20.16 -7.59
C VAL A 362 18.48 -21.33 -7.33
N GLN A 363 17.86 -21.41 -6.15
CA GLN A 363 16.89 -22.45 -5.83
C GLN A 363 15.62 -22.35 -6.69
N ALA A 364 15.08 -21.14 -6.90
CA ALA A 364 13.90 -20.91 -7.76
C ALA A 364 14.06 -21.48 -9.19
N VAL A 365 15.28 -21.40 -9.76
CA VAL A 365 15.59 -21.90 -11.11
C VAL A 365 15.70 -23.44 -11.15
N GLY A 366 15.90 -24.11 -10.01
CA GLY A 366 16.02 -25.56 -9.91
C GLY A 366 14.70 -26.31 -9.71
N GLU A 367 13.68 -25.65 -9.16
CA GLU A 367 12.41 -26.28 -8.73
C GLU A 367 11.20 -25.92 -9.63
N ALA A 368 11.38 -25.01 -10.59
CA ALA A 368 10.32 -24.58 -11.52
C ALA A 368 9.89 -25.69 -12.49
N ALA A 369 8.92 -26.50 -12.06
CA ALA A 369 8.10 -27.34 -12.95
C ALA A 369 7.12 -26.47 -13.76
N GLU A 370 6.73 -26.92 -14.96
CA GLU A 370 5.79 -26.20 -15.81
C GLU A 370 4.45 -25.96 -15.10
N GLY A 371 4.17 -24.70 -14.75
CA GLY A 371 2.87 -24.23 -14.25
C GLY A 371 2.85 -23.69 -12.82
N ASP A 372 3.96 -23.73 -12.07
CA ASP A 372 4.01 -23.10 -10.74
C ASP A 372 4.66 -21.71 -10.82
N GLU A 373 3.92 -20.66 -10.43
CA GLU A 373 4.36 -19.25 -10.48
C GLU A 373 5.28 -18.88 -9.29
N PHE A 374 5.88 -19.91 -8.67
CA PHE A 374 6.74 -19.79 -7.50
C PHE A 374 8.10 -19.19 -7.88
N LEU A 375 8.25 -17.88 -7.65
CA LEU A 375 9.47 -17.10 -7.91
C LEU A 375 9.84 -17.00 -9.41
N GLY A 376 8.92 -16.47 -10.24
CA GLY A 376 9.20 -16.01 -11.61
C GLY A 376 10.25 -14.90 -11.77
N LEU A 377 11.04 -14.60 -10.74
CA LEU A 377 12.16 -13.66 -10.76
C LEU A 377 13.42 -14.33 -11.33
N LYS A 378 13.62 -14.19 -12.64
CA LYS A 378 14.91 -14.44 -13.31
C LYS A 378 15.96 -13.39 -12.87
N LEU A 379 16.35 -13.38 -11.60
CA LEU A 379 17.40 -12.49 -11.12
C LEU A 379 18.76 -12.92 -11.68
N SER A 380 19.21 -12.27 -12.75
CA SER A 380 20.54 -12.49 -13.33
C SER A 380 21.62 -11.83 -12.48
N TYR A 381 21.81 -12.35 -11.26
CA TYR A 381 22.79 -11.84 -10.33
C TYR A 381 24.19 -12.37 -10.69
N LYS A 382 24.97 -11.54 -11.41
CA LYS A 382 26.37 -11.84 -11.70
C LYS A 382 27.22 -11.65 -10.44
N VAL A 383 27.44 -12.73 -9.68
CA VAL A 383 28.41 -12.74 -8.59
C VAL A 383 29.83 -12.77 -9.19
N ASP A 384 30.34 -11.60 -9.57
CA ASP A 384 31.67 -11.46 -10.19
C ASP A 384 32.80 -11.79 -9.19
N LYS A 385 33.21 -13.06 -9.15
CA LYS A 385 34.51 -13.46 -8.58
C LYS A 385 35.66 -13.21 -9.58
N ARG A 386 35.77 -11.96 -10.07
CA ARG A 386 36.76 -11.41 -11.04
C ARG A 386 36.60 -12.02 -12.45
N VAL A 387 36.89 -11.40 -13.60
CA VAL A 387 37.53 -10.12 -14.04
C VAL A 387 36.79 -9.71 -15.36
N VAL A 388 36.88 -8.54 -16.03
CA VAL A 388 37.87 -7.42 -16.13
C VAL A 388 37.11 -6.08 -16.28
N CYS A 389 37.78 -4.92 -16.23
CA CYS A 389 37.25 -3.64 -16.73
C CYS A 389 37.40 -3.51 -18.25
N LEU A 390 36.54 -2.71 -18.91
CA LEU A 390 36.93 -1.78 -19.99
C LEU A 390 35.75 -0.84 -20.34
N CYS A 391 36.02 0.46 -20.36
CA CYS A 391 35.23 1.42 -21.15
C CYS A 391 35.87 1.51 -22.55
N ASP A 392 35.05 1.78 -23.58
CA ASP A 392 35.40 2.12 -24.97
C ASP A 392 36.76 1.68 -25.55
N GLU A 393 36.72 0.78 -26.56
CA GLU A 393 37.19 1.07 -27.94
C GLU A 393 37.23 -0.22 -28.81
N GLN A 394 36.33 -0.28 -29.80
CA GLN A 394 36.36 -1.07 -31.06
C GLN A 394 36.68 -2.60 -31.09
N PRO A 395 36.27 -3.33 -32.15
CA PRO A 395 36.24 -4.79 -32.13
C PRO A 395 37.56 -5.44 -32.59
N ALA A 396 37.96 -6.51 -31.90
CA ALA A 396 38.94 -7.48 -32.37
C ALA A 396 38.41 -8.91 -32.16
N GLU A 397 38.56 -9.75 -33.17
CA GLU A 397 37.99 -11.10 -33.21
C GLU A 397 38.67 -12.06 -32.20
N ALA A 398 37.85 -12.74 -31.39
CA ALA A 398 38.27 -13.92 -30.64
C ALA A 398 37.09 -14.89 -30.51
N THR A 399 36.94 -15.79 -31.49
CA THR A 399 36.04 -16.93 -31.39
C THR A 399 36.49 -17.89 -30.28
N LEU A 400 35.61 -18.15 -29.32
CA LEU A 400 35.81 -19.16 -28.29
C LEU A 400 34.50 -19.94 -28.12
N GLU A 401 34.49 -21.17 -28.64
CA GLU A 401 33.34 -22.06 -28.59
C GLU A 401 33.11 -22.58 -27.16
N LEU A 402 31.87 -22.51 -26.70
CA LEU A 402 31.41 -23.14 -25.46
C LEU A 402 30.38 -24.22 -25.78
N ALA A 403 30.86 -25.44 -26.04
CA ALA A 403 30.02 -26.63 -26.12
C ALA A 403 29.76 -27.22 -24.73
N ARG A 404 28.55 -27.74 -24.50
CA ARG A 404 28.31 -28.70 -23.40
C ARG A 404 28.93 -30.05 -23.74
N ALA A 405 29.18 -30.85 -22.70
CA ALA A 405 29.82 -32.17 -22.82
C ALA A 405 29.03 -33.22 -23.64
N ASP A 406 27.80 -32.92 -24.08
CA ASP A 406 26.98 -33.75 -24.97
C ASP A 406 26.73 -33.13 -26.38
N GLY A 407 27.37 -32.00 -26.69
CA GLY A 407 27.52 -31.52 -28.08
C GLY A 407 26.27 -30.94 -28.76
N ARG A 408 25.24 -30.48 -28.03
CA ARG A 408 24.08 -29.78 -28.62
C ARG A 408 24.03 -28.30 -28.23
N ALA A 409 23.67 -27.47 -29.20
CA ALA A 409 23.39 -26.05 -29.00
C ALA A 409 21.99 -25.85 -28.36
N TRP A 410 21.81 -24.73 -27.66
CA TRP A 410 20.50 -24.33 -27.15
C TRP A 410 19.73 -23.59 -28.25
N GLU A 411 18.59 -24.14 -28.67
CA GLU A 411 17.55 -23.36 -29.35
C GLU A 411 16.67 -22.70 -28.28
N PHE A 412 16.56 -21.37 -28.32
CA PHE A 412 15.59 -20.62 -27.52
C PHE A 412 14.53 -20.03 -28.44
N THR A 413 13.34 -20.64 -28.46
CA THR A 413 12.14 -20.06 -29.06
C THR A 413 11.22 -19.52 -27.97
N ASN A 414 10.71 -18.29 -28.20
CA ASN A 414 9.65 -17.60 -27.45
C ASN A 414 9.83 -17.38 -25.92
N MET A 415 10.07 -16.12 -25.51
CA MET A 415 9.21 -15.34 -24.62
C MET A 415 9.79 -13.93 -24.35
N ALA A 416 8.94 -12.98 -23.94
CA ALA A 416 9.19 -11.54 -24.04
C ALA A 416 10.14 -10.94 -22.96
N PRO A 417 10.85 -9.82 -23.26
CA PRO A 417 11.82 -9.22 -22.34
C PRO A 417 11.38 -7.88 -21.72
N TYR A 418 10.79 -7.92 -20.53
CA TYR A 418 10.68 -6.79 -19.59
C TYR A 418 10.46 -7.36 -18.19
N GLU A 419 11.14 -6.81 -17.16
CA GLU A 419 11.09 -7.11 -15.68
C GLU A 419 12.46 -7.32 -14.98
N LEU A 420 13.63 -7.10 -15.61
CA LEU A 420 14.93 -7.60 -15.07
C LEU A 420 15.99 -6.61 -14.55
N ASN A 421 15.83 -5.28 -14.69
CA ASN A 421 16.96 -4.34 -14.56
C ASN A 421 17.04 -3.48 -13.27
N TYR A 422 16.16 -3.68 -12.29
CA TYR A 422 16.01 -2.72 -11.16
C TYR A 422 16.53 -3.17 -9.78
N LEU A 423 17.11 -4.37 -9.66
CA LEU A 423 17.68 -4.86 -8.38
C LEU A 423 19.23 -4.73 -8.29
N ILE A 424 19.87 -4.05 -9.25
CA ILE A 424 21.35 -3.94 -9.36
C ILE A 424 21.81 -2.46 -9.35
N LYS A 425 20.98 -1.52 -8.88
CA LYS A 425 21.34 -0.10 -8.68
C LYS A 425 20.77 0.49 -7.39
#